data_AF-A0AAW8LER3-F1
#
_entry.id   AF-A0AAW8LER3-F1
#
_cell.length_a   1.000
_cell.length_b   1.000
_cell.length_c   1.000
_cell.angle_alpha   90.00
_cell.angle_beta   90.00
_cell.angle_gamma   90.00
#
_symmetry.space_group_name_H-M   'P 1'
#
loop_
_entity.id
_entity.type
_entity.pdbx_description
1 polymer ?
#
loop_
_entity_poly.entity_id
_entity_poly.type
_entity_poly.pdbx_seq_one_letter_code
_entity_poly.pdbx_strand_id
1 'polypeptide(L)' 'MTREEFRANLYQTYVSSGTHDHVLIQEYINIAEAYVFDSKQLTITDQEAMVSRLTESQN' A
#
# COMPACT_ATOMS: atom_id res chain seq x y z
N MET A 1 -3.39 -14.92 -10.33
CA MET A 1 -3.59 -13.52 -9.94
C MET A 1 -2.45 -12.70 -10.51
N THR A 2 -2.75 -11.76 -11.38
CA THR A 2 -1.79 -10.78 -11.92
C THR A 2 -1.58 -9.63 -10.92
N ARG A 3 -0.53 -8.83 -11.13
CA ARG A 3 -0.32 -7.59 -10.33
C ARG A 3 -1.51 -6.63 -10.47
N GLU A 4 -2.06 -6.48 -11.67
CA GLU A 4 -3.25 -5.63 -11.89
C GLU A 4 -4.48 -6.12 -11.15
N GLU A 5 -4.78 -7.43 -11.21
CA GLU A 5 -5.90 -8.03 -10.48
C GLU A 5 -5.73 -7.85 -8.96
N PHE A 6 -4.52 -8.02 -8.45
CA PHE A 6 -4.20 -7.82 -7.05
C PHE A 6 -4.42 -6.37 -6.59
N ARG A 7 -3.87 -5.40 -7.35
CA ARG A 7 -4.04 -3.97 -7.08
C ARG A 7 -5.52 -3.57 -7.09
N ALA A 8 -6.27 -3.99 -8.11
CA ALA A 8 -7.68 -3.67 -8.25
C ALA A 8 -8.51 -4.21 -7.09
N ASN A 9 -8.27 -5.46 -6.68
CA ASN A 9 -8.98 -6.08 -5.56
C ASN A 9 -8.70 -5.39 -4.23
N LEU A 10 -7.43 -5.05 -3.94
CA LEU A 10 -7.10 -4.32 -2.71
C LEU A 10 -7.67 -2.91 -2.71
N TYR A 11 -7.57 -2.19 -3.83
CA TYR A 11 -8.14 -0.86 -3.97
C TYR A 11 -9.64 -0.87 -3.70
N GLN A 12 -10.38 -1.78 -4.33
CA GLN A 12 -11.81 -1.94 -4.11
C GLN A 12 -12.12 -2.29 -2.64
N THR A 13 -11.30 -3.14 -2.02
CA THR A 13 -11.48 -3.53 -0.60
C THR A 13 -11.32 -2.32 0.32
N TYR A 14 -10.28 -1.51 0.14
CA TYR A 14 -10.05 -0.31 0.97
C TYR A 14 -11.14 0.74 0.81
N VAL A 15 -11.58 1.00 -0.43
CA VAL A 15 -12.69 1.93 -0.69
C VAL A 15 -13.97 1.40 -0.04
N SER A 16 -14.25 0.10 -0.18
CA SER A 16 -15.43 -0.53 0.41
C SER A 16 -15.40 -0.55 1.94
N SER A 17 -14.21 -0.54 2.56
CA SER A 17 -14.04 -0.44 4.01
C SER A 17 -14.12 0.99 4.55
N GLY A 18 -14.32 1.98 3.68
CA GLY A 18 -14.47 3.39 4.06
C GLY A 18 -13.16 4.19 4.11
N THR A 19 -12.05 3.61 3.64
CA THR A 19 -10.82 4.36 3.41
C THR A 19 -10.97 5.11 2.09
N HIS A 20 -10.93 6.44 2.14
CA HIS A 20 -11.07 7.30 0.95
C HIS A 20 -9.80 8.09 0.63
N ASP A 21 -8.76 7.97 1.46
CA ASP A 21 -7.45 8.54 1.17
C ASP A 21 -6.76 7.69 0.09
N HIS A 22 -6.88 8.12 -1.15
CA HIS A 22 -6.34 7.41 -2.32
C HIS A 22 -4.81 7.29 -2.28
N VAL A 23 -4.10 8.25 -1.67
CA VAL A 23 -2.64 8.22 -1.53
C VAL A 23 -2.25 7.11 -0.56
N LEU A 24 -2.93 7.05 0.59
CA LEU A 24 -2.72 6.01 1.59
C LEU A 24 -3.03 4.62 1.05
N ILE A 25 -4.13 4.47 0.32
CA ILE A 25 -4.52 3.20 -0.32
C ILE A 25 -3.43 2.75 -1.29
N GLN A 26 -2.91 3.65 -2.12
CA GLN A 26 -1.90 3.31 -3.10
C GLN A 26 -0.59 2.86 -2.43
N GLU A 27 -0.16 3.51 -1.34
CA GLU A 27 1.03 3.08 -0.59
C GLU A 27 0.83 1.69 0.05
N TYR A 28 -0.33 1.41 0.64
CA TYR A 28 -0.62 0.07 1.18
C TYR A 28 -0.62 -1.01 0.09
N ILE A 29 -1.17 -0.70 -1.09
CA ILE A 29 -1.15 -1.62 -2.23
C ILE A 29 0.28 -1.89 -2.70
N ASN A 30 1.12 -0.85 -2.80
CA ASN A 30 2.51 -1.00 -3.22
C ASN A 30 3.31 -1.92 -2.27
N ILE A 31 3.07 -1.80 -0.97
CA ILE A 31 3.70 -2.63 0.07
C ILE A 31 3.23 -4.08 -0.04
N ALA A 32 1.92 -4.28 -0.10
CA ALA A 32 1.34 -5.61 -0.20
C ALA A 32 1.79 -6.31 -1.50
N GLU A 33 1.92 -5.57 -2.60
CA GLU A 33 2.41 -6.10 -3.87
C GLU A 33 3.88 -6.53 -3.77
N ALA A 34 4.75 -5.69 -3.20
CA ALA A 34 6.15 -6.01 -3.02
C ALA A 34 6.36 -7.26 -2.15
N TYR A 35 5.52 -7.44 -1.13
CA TYR A 35 5.55 -8.63 -0.28
C TYR A 35 5.11 -9.89 -1.06
N VAL A 36 3.98 -9.81 -1.78
CA VAL A 36 3.37 -10.97 -2.46
C VAL A 36 4.14 -11.38 -3.71
N PHE A 37 4.56 -10.44 -4.55
CA PHE A 37 5.14 -10.72 -5.87
C PHE A 37 6.66 -10.70 -5.89
N ASP A 38 7.29 -9.87 -5.06
CA ASP A 38 8.74 -9.69 -5.08
C ASP A 38 9.43 -10.40 -3.91
N SER A 39 8.66 -11.07 -3.03
CA SER A 39 9.17 -11.76 -1.83
C SER A 39 10.10 -10.87 -0.98
N LYS A 40 9.90 -9.55 -1.05
CA LYS A 40 10.66 -8.60 -0.24
C LYS A 40 10.28 -8.84 1.21
N GLN A 41 11.29 -9.10 2.04
CA GLN A 41 11.12 -8.95 3.48
C GLN A 41 10.96 -7.45 3.75
N LEU A 42 9.76 -7.04 4.16
CA LEU A 42 9.51 -5.70 4.66
C LEU A 42 10.27 -5.55 5.97
N THR A 43 11.26 -4.66 5.98
CA THR A 43 12.04 -4.35 7.19
C THR A 43 11.36 -3.23 7.97
N ILE A 44 11.70 -3.09 9.26
CA ILE A 44 11.23 -1.97 10.09
C ILE A 44 11.55 -0.62 9.44
N THR A 45 12.71 -0.51 8.78
CA THR A 45 13.13 0.69 8.06
C THR A 45 12.21 1.02 6.88
N ASP A 46 11.71 0.01 6.16
CA ASP A 46 10.73 0.23 5.09
C ASP A 46 9.40 0.78 5.63
N GLN A 47 9.00 0.31 6.81
CA GLN A 47 7.80 0.78 7.49
C GLN A 47 7.97 2.22 8.01
N GLU A 48 9.11 2.55 8.62
CA GLU A 48 9.43 3.91 9.06
C GLU A 48 9.47 4.89 7.87
N ALA A 49 10.08 4.48 6.76
CA ALA A 49 10.10 5.28 5.53
C ALA A 49 8.70 5.53 4.97
N MET A 50 7.82 4.52 5.01
CA MET A 50 6.42 4.68 4.62
C MET A 50 5.69 5.69 5.52
N VAL A 51 5.82 5.55 6.85
CA VAL A 51 5.19 6.47 7.82
C VAL A 51 5.67 7.90 7.60
N SER A 52 6.97 8.10 7.36
CA SER A 52 7.53 9.43 7.09
C SER A 52 6.91 10.06 5.83
N ARG A 53 6.82 9.31 4.72
CA ARG A 53 6.19 9.79 3.47
C ARG A 53 4.72 10.16 3.64
N LEU A 54 3.97 9.37 4.42
CA LEU A 54 2.56 9.65 4.70
C LEU A 54 2.39 10.92 5.55
N THR A 55 3.29 11.15 6.49
CA THR A 55 3.26 12.34 7.36
C THR A 55 3.64 13.61 6.58
N GLU A 56 4.58 13.50 5.63
CA GLU A 56 4.94 14.59 4.72
C GLU A 56 3.83 14.92 3.71
N SER A 57 3.11 13.92 3.19
CA SER A 57 2.01 14.13 2.24
C SER A 57 0.79 14.83 2.86
N GLN A 58 0.71 14.94 4.19
CA GLN A 58 -0.38 15.59 4.91
C GLN A 58 -0.08 17.05 5.32
N ASN A 59 1.15 17.54 5.09
CA ASN A 59 1.57 18.92 5.35
C ASN A 59 1.70 19.72 4.05
#